data_AF-A0AAX2JAQ2-F1
#
_entry.id   AF-A0AAX2JAQ2-F1
#
_cell.length_a   1.000
_cell.length_b   1.000
_cell.length_c   1.000
_cell.angle_alpha   90.00
_cell.angle_beta   90.00
_cell.angle_gamma   90.00
#
_symmetry.space_group_name_H-M   'P 1'
#
loop_
_entity.id
_entity.type
_entity.pdbx_description
1 polymer ?
#
loop_
_entity_poly.entity_id
_entity_poly.type
_entity_poly.pdbx_seq_one_letter_code
_entity_poly.pdbx_strand_id
1 'polypeptide(L)'
;MHMADALIAPTVAGAMYIFSAGAARYSMKKLSLENDPKKIPLMGIMGAFVFAAQMINFTIPGTGSSGHLCGGMLLSAVLGPYAGFLTMIGVLFIQCLLFADGGILAFGANVWNMAFYGCFIGAMIIWKYTMAKGITKKKIIFASVLGSILTLQLGAFSVTLQTLASNITELPFAVFVSTMQPIHLAIGLVEGLITASVLCFVYEARPELLWKGKDISLEKEGKVSYKNTIIILAAAASVIGGLLSLMASSHPDGLEWSIEKIAGSTELASSGIAYEAAEKIQGITALFPDYSFKGSESILGTSFSGIFGGIAVIVLCIVSCYLFNFFKGKSENE
;
A
#
# COMPACT_ATOMS: atom_id res chain seq x y z
N MET A 1 -4.55 7.80 3.26
CA MET A 1 -3.76 8.22 4.46
C MET A 1 -2.31 8.57 4.10
N HIS A 2 -2.05 8.87 2.84
CA HIS A 2 -0.72 9.25 2.39
C HIS A 2 -0.37 10.60 3.00
N MET A 3 0.65 10.60 3.83
CA MET A 3 1.13 11.79 4.50
C MET A 3 1.82 12.70 3.47
N ALA A 4 1.35 13.95 3.40
CA ALA A 4 2.00 15.02 2.65
C ALA A 4 3.25 15.53 3.39
N ASP A 5 4.17 16.16 2.66
CA ASP A 5 5.42 16.65 3.23
C ASP A 5 5.18 17.68 4.34
N ALA A 6 4.15 18.52 4.21
CA ALA A 6 3.80 19.53 5.20
C ALA A 6 3.46 18.98 6.60
N LEU A 7 3.13 17.69 6.72
CA LEU A 7 2.76 17.07 8.00
C LEU A 7 3.96 16.57 8.80
N ILE A 8 5.16 16.57 8.22
CA ILE A 8 6.35 15.97 8.83
C ILE A 8 7.53 16.93 8.85
N ALA A 9 8.18 17.07 10.01
CA ALA A 9 9.42 17.82 10.13
C ALA A 9 10.59 17.02 9.52
N PRO A 10 11.61 17.66 8.92
CA PRO A 10 12.71 16.96 8.27
C PRO A 10 13.47 15.98 9.19
N THR A 11 13.53 16.28 10.48
CA THR A 11 14.15 15.41 11.50
C THR A 11 13.36 14.13 11.71
N VAL A 12 12.03 14.22 11.83
CA VAL A 12 11.12 13.08 11.96
C VAL A 12 11.10 12.27 10.66
N ALA A 13 11.06 12.94 9.51
CA ALA A 13 11.19 12.32 8.20
C ALA A 13 12.47 11.49 8.07
N GLY A 14 13.62 12.06 8.43
CA GLY A 14 14.90 11.36 8.43
C GLY A 14 14.89 10.10 9.30
N ALA A 15 14.31 10.17 10.51
CA ALA A 15 14.15 9.01 11.39
C ALA A 15 13.25 7.93 10.75
N MET A 16 12.12 8.32 10.15
CA MET A 16 11.21 7.37 9.50
C MET A 16 11.84 6.71 8.28
N TYR A 17 12.65 7.45 7.50
CA TYR A 17 13.46 6.87 6.43
C TYR A 17 14.43 5.81 6.95
N ILE A 18 15.12 6.06 8.07
CA ILE A 18 16.03 5.08 8.68
C ILE A 18 15.30 3.81 9.09
N PHE A 19 14.17 3.92 9.79
CA PHE A 19 13.40 2.75 10.23
C PHE A 19 12.84 1.95 9.04
N SER A 20 12.23 2.62 8.08
CA SER A 20 11.68 1.99 6.88
C SER A 20 12.77 1.35 6.01
N ALA A 21 13.91 2.02 5.80
CA ALA A 21 15.05 1.46 5.08
C ALA A 21 15.68 0.26 5.81
N GLY A 22 15.74 0.30 7.15
CA GLY A 22 16.18 -0.83 7.97
C GLY A 22 15.30 -2.07 7.79
N ALA A 23 13.97 -1.88 7.86
CA ALA A 23 13.00 -2.94 7.58
C ALA A 23 13.09 -3.46 6.14
N ALA A 24 13.32 -2.57 5.16
CA ALA A 24 13.46 -2.93 3.75
C ALA A 24 14.72 -3.75 3.52
N ARG A 25 15.86 -3.32 4.07
CA ARG A 25 17.13 -4.07 4.02
C ARG A 25 16.99 -5.46 4.61
N TYR A 26 16.35 -5.58 5.78
CA TYR A 26 16.07 -6.87 6.39
C TYR A 26 15.18 -7.75 5.50
N SER A 27 14.14 -7.16 4.90
CA SER A 27 13.22 -7.86 4.00
C SER A 27 13.90 -8.36 2.73
N MET A 28 14.79 -7.56 2.12
CA MET A 28 15.59 -7.97 0.96
C MET A 28 16.48 -9.15 1.31
N LYS A 29 17.15 -9.13 2.48
CA LYS A 29 17.95 -10.26 2.96
C LYS A 29 17.10 -11.52 3.17
N LYS A 30 15.88 -11.39 3.70
CA LYS A 30 15.00 -12.55 3.90
C LYS A 30 14.48 -13.10 2.58
N LEU A 31 14.06 -12.23 1.65
CA LEU A 31 13.60 -12.62 0.32
C LEU A 31 14.69 -13.32 -0.48
N SER A 32 15.94 -12.86 -0.41
CA SER A 32 17.06 -13.47 -1.13
C SER A 32 17.41 -14.88 -0.63
N LEU A 33 17.14 -15.17 0.65
CA LEU A 33 17.32 -16.49 1.25
C LEU A 33 16.20 -17.47 0.87
N GLU A 34 15.01 -16.99 0.49
CA GLU A 34 13.93 -17.86 0.03
C GLU A 34 14.18 -18.47 -1.35
N ASN A 35 14.94 -17.75 -2.20
CA ASN A 35 15.39 -18.19 -3.53
C ASN A 35 14.28 -18.80 -4.41
N ASP A 36 13.10 -18.17 -4.45
CA ASP A 36 11.95 -18.59 -5.25
C ASP A 36 11.77 -17.68 -6.50
N PRO A 37 12.12 -18.15 -7.71
CA PRO A 37 12.04 -17.36 -8.93
C PRO A 37 10.60 -16.99 -9.32
N LYS A 38 9.60 -17.80 -8.92
CA LYS A 38 8.19 -17.57 -9.27
C LYS A 38 7.59 -16.39 -8.49
N LYS A 39 8.27 -15.94 -7.44
CA LYS A 39 7.81 -14.87 -6.57
C LYS A 39 7.86 -13.50 -7.22
N ILE A 40 8.85 -13.25 -8.07
CA ILE A 40 9.07 -11.94 -8.69
C ILE A 40 7.92 -11.54 -9.63
N PRO A 41 7.48 -12.39 -10.59
CA PRO A 41 6.30 -12.06 -11.40
C PRO A 41 5.05 -11.85 -10.55
N LEU A 42 4.86 -12.67 -9.50
CA LEU A 42 3.73 -12.55 -8.59
C LEU A 42 3.75 -11.23 -7.82
N MET A 43 4.93 -10.76 -7.39
CA MET A 43 5.11 -9.45 -6.75
C MET A 43 4.67 -8.32 -7.70
N GLY A 44 5.09 -8.36 -8.96
CA GLY A 44 4.68 -7.36 -9.95
C GLY A 44 3.17 -7.33 -10.17
N ILE A 45 2.54 -8.49 -10.38
CA ILE A 45 1.08 -8.58 -10.61
C ILE A 45 0.28 -8.17 -9.38
N MET A 46 0.66 -8.65 -8.19
CA MET A 46 -0.01 -8.28 -6.95
C MET A 46 0.21 -6.80 -6.60
N GLY A 47 1.39 -6.25 -6.90
CA GLY A 47 1.68 -4.83 -6.78
C GLY A 47 0.80 -3.98 -7.70
N ALA A 48 0.68 -4.34 -8.97
CA ALA A 48 -0.22 -3.67 -9.91
C ALA A 48 -1.69 -3.78 -9.49
N PHE A 49 -2.11 -4.94 -9.00
CA PHE A 49 -3.46 -5.13 -8.46
C PHE A 49 -3.73 -4.20 -7.28
N VAL A 50 -2.81 -4.13 -6.32
CA VAL A 50 -2.96 -3.25 -5.17
C VAL A 50 -2.91 -1.79 -5.58
N PHE A 51 -1.96 -1.37 -6.41
CA PHE A 51 -1.93 -0.01 -6.96
C PHE A 51 -3.28 0.37 -7.59
N ALA A 52 -3.83 -0.48 -8.46
CA ALA A 52 -5.13 -0.25 -9.09
C ALA A 52 -6.27 -0.18 -8.04
N ALA A 53 -6.25 -1.06 -7.04
CA ALA A 53 -7.25 -1.05 -5.97
C ALA A 53 -7.14 0.18 -5.05
N GLN A 54 -5.93 0.73 -4.87
CA GLN A 54 -5.71 1.96 -4.10
C GLN A 54 -6.28 3.19 -4.80
N MET A 55 -6.42 3.17 -6.14
CA MET A 55 -7.09 4.26 -6.87
C MET A 55 -8.62 4.28 -6.67
N ILE A 56 -9.20 3.25 -6.07
CA ILE A 56 -10.65 3.20 -5.80
C ILE A 56 -10.92 3.81 -4.44
N ASN A 57 -11.10 5.13 -4.41
CA ASN A 57 -11.69 5.80 -3.24
C ASN A 57 -13.16 5.41 -3.12
N PHE A 58 -13.55 4.81 -2.01
CA PHE A 58 -14.95 4.55 -1.67
C PHE A 58 -15.43 5.58 -0.65
N THR A 59 -16.65 6.09 -0.85
CA THR A 59 -17.26 7.04 0.08
C THR A 59 -17.57 6.36 1.41
N ILE A 60 -17.29 7.04 2.52
CA ILE A 60 -17.72 6.62 3.84
C ILE A 60 -19.08 7.26 4.12
N PRO A 61 -20.18 6.48 4.24
CA PRO A 61 -21.52 7.04 4.38
C PRO A 61 -21.65 7.96 5.59
N GLY A 62 -22.21 9.15 5.39
CA GLY A 62 -22.55 10.08 6.46
C GLY A 62 -21.41 10.97 6.98
N THR A 63 -20.18 10.84 6.47
CA THR A 63 -19.02 11.65 6.93
C THR A 63 -18.63 12.76 5.94
N GLY A 64 -18.95 12.59 4.65
CA GLY A 64 -18.44 13.44 3.58
C GLY A 64 -16.98 13.16 3.22
N SER A 65 -16.42 12.02 3.66
CA SER A 65 -15.06 11.58 3.35
C SER A 65 -15.05 10.37 2.43
N SER A 66 -13.87 10.02 1.94
CA SER A 66 -13.59 8.76 1.29
C SER A 66 -12.44 8.02 1.98
N GLY A 67 -12.17 6.81 1.52
CA GLY A 67 -10.94 6.11 1.80
C GLY A 67 -10.67 5.09 0.72
N HIS A 68 -9.45 4.59 0.66
CA HIS A 68 -9.06 3.54 -0.26
C HIS A 68 -8.45 2.37 0.50
N LEU A 69 -8.29 1.26 -0.21
CA LEU A 69 -7.56 0.09 0.28
C LEU A 69 -6.11 0.49 0.58
N CYS A 70 -5.52 0.02 1.68
CA CYS A 70 -4.09 0.10 1.92
C CYS A 70 -3.38 -1.10 1.28
N GLY A 71 -3.87 -2.33 1.51
CA GLY A 71 -3.46 -3.53 0.77
C GLY A 71 -2.25 -4.29 1.31
N GLY A 72 -1.64 -3.83 2.40
CA GLY A 72 -0.48 -4.52 3.01
C GLY A 72 -0.82 -5.92 3.50
N MET A 73 -2.02 -6.10 4.07
CA MET A 73 -2.54 -7.41 4.49
C MET A 73 -2.76 -8.34 3.29
N LEU A 74 -3.36 -7.83 2.21
CA LEU A 74 -3.59 -8.59 0.98
C LEU A 74 -2.27 -9.06 0.35
N LEU A 75 -1.31 -8.15 0.15
CA LEU A 75 -0.01 -8.49 -0.42
C LEU A 75 0.71 -9.55 0.40
N SER A 76 0.77 -9.35 1.71
CA SER A 76 1.52 -10.24 2.60
C SER A 76 0.85 -11.60 2.81
N ALA A 77 -0.49 -11.68 2.70
CA ALA A 77 -1.20 -12.96 2.73
C ALA A 77 -0.96 -13.81 1.47
N VAL A 78 -0.52 -13.22 0.36
CA VAL A 78 -0.16 -13.94 -0.89
C VAL A 78 1.36 -14.12 -0.99
N LEU A 79 2.11 -13.03 -0.89
CA LEU A 79 3.56 -12.99 -1.11
C LEU A 79 4.36 -13.39 0.13
N GLY A 80 3.73 -13.40 1.31
CA GLY A 80 4.44 -13.37 2.58
C GLY A 80 4.88 -11.95 2.97
N PRO A 81 5.23 -11.74 4.24
CA PRO A 81 5.42 -10.40 4.80
C PRO A 81 6.56 -9.61 4.14
N TYR A 82 7.71 -10.25 3.88
CA TYR A 82 8.89 -9.55 3.35
C TYR A 82 8.71 -9.12 1.88
N ALA A 83 8.23 -10.04 1.03
CA ALA A 83 7.95 -9.74 -0.37
C ALA A 83 6.77 -8.76 -0.50
N GLY A 84 5.74 -8.92 0.33
CA GLY A 84 4.63 -7.97 0.40
C GLY A 84 5.08 -6.56 0.78
N PHE A 85 5.95 -6.43 1.79
CA PHE A 85 6.49 -5.14 2.23
C PHE A 85 7.31 -4.45 1.12
N LEU A 86 8.21 -5.18 0.46
CA LEU A 86 8.99 -4.63 -0.66
C LEU A 86 8.12 -4.26 -1.86
N THR A 87 7.08 -5.05 -2.14
CA THR A 87 6.11 -4.74 -3.19
C THR A 87 5.35 -3.46 -2.87
N MET A 88 4.89 -3.29 -1.63
CA MET A 88 4.21 -2.08 -1.20
C MET A 88 5.11 -0.84 -1.26
N ILE A 89 6.40 -0.96 -0.91
CA ILE A 89 7.36 0.13 -1.11
C ILE A 89 7.39 0.55 -2.58
N GLY A 90 7.44 -0.40 -3.52
CA GLY A 90 7.42 -0.10 -4.95
C GLY A 90 6.13 0.61 -5.38
N VAL A 91 4.98 0.18 -4.87
CA VAL A 91 3.67 0.82 -5.13
C VAL A 91 3.68 2.27 -4.63
N LEU A 92 4.02 2.49 -3.35
CA LEU A 92 4.09 3.83 -2.75
C LEU A 92 5.12 4.73 -3.45
N PHE A 93 6.23 4.15 -3.92
CA PHE A 93 7.27 4.89 -4.61
C PHE A 93 6.79 5.42 -5.96
N ILE A 94 6.05 4.60 -6.71
CA ILE A 94 5.41 5.02 -7.96
C ILE A 94 4.34 6.09 -7.69
N GLN A 95 3.52 5.92 -6.65
CA GLN A 95 2.51 6.92 -6.25
C GLN A 95 3.15 8.27 -5.92
N CYS A 96 4.17 8.27 -5.07
CA CYS A 96 4.87 9.47 -4.65
C CYS A 96 5.54 10.19 -5.83
N LEU A 97 6.26 9.46 -6.70
CA LEU A 97 7.04 10.10 -7.77
C LEU A 97 6.23 10.44 -9.01
N LEU A 98 5.33 9.57 -9.47
CA LEU A 98 4.63 9.76 -10.75
C LEU A 98 3.26 10.42 -10.58
N PHE A 99 2.63 10.26 -9.42
CA PHE A 99 1.25 10.71 -9.18
C PHE A 99 1.13 11.80 -8.11
N ALA A 100 2.25 12.21 -7.51
CA ALA A 100 2.27 13.16 -6.38
C ALA A 100 1.40 12.74 -5.18
N ASP A 101 1.07 11.45 -5.09
CA ASP A 101 0.23 10.90 -4.03
C ASP A 101 1.13 10.46 -2.86
N GLY A 102 1.21 11.33 -1.86
CA GLY A 102 2.16 11.28 -0.75
C GLY A 102 3.46 12.02 -1.04
N GLY A 103 4.01 12.63 0.01
CA GLY A 103 5.19 13.48 -0.11
C GLY A 103 6.53 12.72 -0.12
N ILE A 104 7.57 13.32 -0.73
CA ILE A 104 8.91 12.74 -0.82
C ILE A 104 9.60 12.75 0.56
N LEU A 105 9.46 13.85 1.30
CA LEU A 105 9.97 13.95 2.66
C LEU A 105 9.23 12.97 3.59
N ALA A 106 7.92 12.83 3.41
CA ALA A 106 7.07 11.92 4.16
C ALA A 106 7.13 10.46 3.71
N PHE A 107 7.84 10.13 2.62
CA PHE A 107 7.86 8.79 2.04
C PHE A 107 8.27 7.69 3.04
N GLY A 108 9.29 7.95 3.86
CA GLY A 108 9.71 7.01 4.92
C GLY A 108 8.59 6.72 5.93
N ALA A 109 7.78 7.73 6.26
CA ALA A 109 6.62 7.60 7.14
C ALA A 109 5.48 6.84 6.44
N ASN A 110 5.20 7.16 5.17
CA ASN A 110 4.20 6.46 4.36
C ASN A 110 4.50 4.96 4.25
N VAL A 111 5.76 4.60 3.99
CA VAL A 111 6.20 3.19 4.00
C VAL A 111 5.93 2.53 5.35
N TRP A 112 6.20 3.20 6.46
CA TRP A 112 5.95 2.62 7.77
C TRP A 112 4.45 2.45 8.04
N ASN A 113 3.67 3.51 7.82
CA ASN A 113 2.25 3.56 8.16
C ASN A 113 1.43 2.58 7.30
N MET A 114 1.75 2.50 6.01
CA MET A 114 0.96 1.74 5.04
C MET A 114 1.54 0.36 4.71
N ALA A 115 2.87 0.23 4.65
CA ALA A 115 3.49 -1.06 4.33
C ALA A 115 3.85 -1.86 5.58
N PHE A 116 4.52 -1.25 6.57
CA PHE A 116 5.09 -2.00 7.69
C PHE A 116 4.00 -2.65 8.55
N TYR A 117 3.02 -1.88 9.04
CA TYR A 117 1.96 -2.45 9.88
C TYR A 117 1.17 -3.52 9.14
N GLY A 118 0.73 -3.25 7.90
CA GLY A 118 0.01 -4.19 7.07
C GLY A 118 0.75 -5.51 6.86
N CYS A 119 2.02 -5.43 6.48
CA CYS A 119 2.80 -6.61 6.12
C CYS A 119 3.35 -7.38 7.32
N PHE A 120 3.80 -6.70 8.37
CA PHE A 120 4.42 -7.36 9.52
C PHE A 120 3.41 -7.69 10.61
N ILE A 121 2.60 -6.72 11.06
CA ILE A 121 1.61 -6.96 12.11
C ILE A 121 0.43 -7.77 11.54
N GLY A 122 -0.10 -7.35 10.39
CA GLY A 122 -1.19 -8.07 9.71
C GLY A 122 -0.80 -9.52 9.37
N ALA A 123 0.35 -9.73 8.74
CA ALA A 123 0.74 -11.07 8.35
C ALA A 123 1.41 -11.87 9.48
N MET A 124 2.52 -11.40 10.05
CA MET A 124 3.33 -12.23 10.95
C MET A 124 2.66 -12.49 12.29
N ILE A 125 1.73 -11.63 12.70
CA ILE A 125 0.95 -11.83 13.91
C ILE A 125 -0.41 -12.40 13.48
N ILE A 126 -1.28 -11.59 12.89
CA ILE A 126 -2.70 -11.95 12.75
C ILE A 126 -2.88 -13.14 11.79
N TRP A 127 -2.37 -13.07 10.56
CA TRP A 127 -2.48 -14.17 9.60
C TRP A 127 -1.79 -15.44 10.10
N LYS A 128 -0.51 -15.32 10.50
CA LYS A 128 0.33 -16.45 10.89
C LYS A 128 -0.29 -17.26 12.02
N TYR A 129 -0.82 -16.61 13.05
CA TYR A 129 -1.47 -17.29 14.18
C TYR A 129 -2.83 -17.86 13.79
N THR A 130 -3.65 -17.13 13.04
CA THR A 130 -4.97 -17.61 12.61
C THR A 130 -4.86 -18.86 11.73
N MET A 131 -3.83 -18.92 10.87
CA MET A 131 -3.60 -20.02 9.93
C MET A 131 -2.76 -21.17 10.51
N ALA A 132 -2.33 -21.10 11.77
CA ALA A 132 -1.43 -22.09 12.37
C ALA A 132 -1.99 -23.53 12.38
N LYS A 133 -3.32 -23.67 12.43
CA LYS A 133 -4.05 -24.96 12.39
C LYS A 133 -4.79 -25.17 11.07
N GLY A 134 -4.16 -24.79 9.95
CA GLY A 134 -4.73 -24.86 8.60
C GLY A 134 -5.58 -23.65 8.21
N ILE A 135 -5.77 -23.48 6.89
CA ILE A 135 -6.47 -22.36 6.27
C ILE A 135 -7.89 -22.78 5.86
N THR A 136 -8.88 -21.99 6.28
CA THR A 136 -10.29 -22.13 5.86
C THR A 136 -10.86 -20.77 5.47
N LYS A 137 -11.95 -20.73 4.69
CA LYS A 137 -12.60 -19.45 4.31
C LYS A 137 -12.96 -18.58 5.50
N LYS A 138 -13.51 -19.19 6.56
CA LYS A 138 -13.87 -18.46 7.81
C LYS A 138 -12.65 -17.80 8.44
N LYS A 139 -11.52 -18.53 8.50
CA LYS A 139 -10.26 -17.99 9.02
C LYS A 139 -9.70 -16.89 8.13
N ILE A 140 -9.79 -17.03 6.81
CA ILE A 140 -9.35 -15.99 5.85
C ILE A 140 -10.14 -14.71 6.07
N ILE A 141 -11.47 -14.80 6.15
CA ILE A 141 -12.35 -13.65 6.39
C ILE A 141 -11.99 -12.99 7.73
N PHE A 142 -11.88 -13.78 8.80
CA PHE A 142 -11.54 -13.27 10.12
C PHE A 142 -10.17 -12.57 10.14
N ALA A 143 -9.12 -13.21 9.62
CA ALA A 143 -7.78 -12.64 9.60
C ALA A 143 -7.68 -11.40 8.71
N SER A 144 -8.42 -11.35 7.60
CA SER A 144 -8.43 -10.20 6.69
C SER A 144 -9.11 -9.01 7.35
N VAL A 145 -10.31 -9.20 7.93
CA VAL A 145 -11.04 -8.13 8.60
C VAL A 145 -10.31 -7.62 9.83
N LEU A 146 -9.91 -8.51 10.74
CA LEU A 146 -9.18 -8.12 11.94
C LEU A 146 -7.81 -7.52 11.59
N GLY A 147 -7.13 -8.11 10.61
CA GLY A 147 -5.85 -7.64 10.09
C GLY A 147 -5.93 -6.21 9.60
N SER A 148 -6.79 -5.95 8.62
CA SER A 148 -6.95 -4.63 8.02
C SER A 148 -7.41 -3.57 9.02
N ILE A 149 -8.36 -3.89 9.92
CA ILE A 149 -8.77 -2.96 10.98
C ILE A 149 -7.57 -2.57 11.86
N LEU A 150 -6.88 -3.55 12.44
CA LEU A 150 -5.82 -3.25 13.40
C LEU A 150 -4.63 -2.53 12.74
N THR A 151 -4.25 -2.90 11.53
CA THR A 151 -3.11 -2.29 10.85
C THR A 151 -3.42 -0.88 10.36
N LEU A 152 -4.65 -0.60 9.91
CA LEU A 152 -5.07 0.76 9.57
C LEU A 152 -5.21 1.65 10.81
N GLN A 153 -5.73 1.15 11.94
CA GLN A 153 -5.73 1.92 13.18
C GLN A 153 -4.32 2.30 13.62
N LEU A 154 -3.38 1.35 13.54
CA LEU A 154 -1.96 1.61 13.85
C LEU A 154 -1.34 2.61 12.89
N GLY A 155 -1.58 2.49 11.58
CA GLY A 155 -1.09 3.42 10.57
C GLY A 155 -1.64 4.83 10.79
N ALA A 156 -2.95 4.98 10.94
CA ALA A 156 -3.62 6.25 11.20
C ALA A 156 -3.15 6.88 12.52
N PHE A 157 -2.95 6.08 13.57
CA PHE A 157 -2.41 6.58 14.84
C PHE A 157 -0.95 7.03 14.67
N SER A 158 -0.15 6.29 13.91
CA SER A 158 1.24 6.64 13.63
C SER A 158 1.36 7.97 12.90
N VAL A 159 0.48 8.28 11.94
CA VAL A 159 0.39 9.61 11.30
C VAL A 159 0.21 10.72 12.35
N THR A 160 -0.72 10.54 13.30
CA THR A 160 -0.96 11.54 14.35
C THR A 160 0.24 11.72 15.29
N LEU A 161 0.94 10.63 15.61
CA LEU A 161 2.15 10.68 16.44
C LEU A 161 3.33 11.33 15.71
N GLN A 162 3.51 11.05 14.42
CA GLN A 162 4.55 11.65 13.59
C GLN A 162 4.32 13.15 13.40
N THR A 163 3.06 13.55 13.24
CA THR A 163 2.64 14.96 13.17
C THR A 163 2.90 15.68 14.50
N LEU A 164 2.54 15.05 15.63
CA LEU A 164 2.85 15.56 16.97
C LEU A 164 4.36 15.70 17.20
N ALA A 165 5.14 14.66 16.87
CA ALA A 165 6.60 14.69 17.00
C ALA A 165 7.26 15.74 16.10
N SER A 166 6.57 16.15 15.04
CA SER A 166 6.97 17.21 14.13
C SER A 166 6.59 18.62 14.62
N ASN A 167 5.89 18.73 15.76
CA ASN A 167 5.38 19.98 16.33
C ASN A 167 4.48 20.78 15.36
N ILE A 168 3.70 20.11 14.52
CA ILE A 168 2.70 20.77 13.67
C ILE A 168 1.50 21.16 14.54
N THR A 169 1.42 22.42 14.95
CA THR A 169 0.47 22.89 15.97
C THR A 169 -0.95 23.11 15.45
N GLU A 170 -1.10 23.26 14.14
CA GLU A 170 -2.37 23.38 13.43
C GLU A 170 -3.24 22.12 13.58
N LEU A 171 -2.63 20.98 13.95
CA LEU A 171 -3.30 19.71 14.19
C LEU A 171 -3.12 19.25 15.65
N PRO A 172 -3.91 19.78 16.61
CA PRO A 172 -3.83 19.37 18.00
C PRO A 172 -4.04 17.86 18.15
N PHE A 173 -3.08 17.18 18.80
CA PHE A 173 -3.00 15.71 18.83
C PHE A 173 -4.32 15.02 19.19
N ALA A 174 -4.99 15.42 20.28
CA ALA A 174 -6.21 14.77 20.73
C ALA A 174 -7.37 14.92 19.72
N VAL A 175 -7.46 16.07 19.04
CA VAL A 175 -8.48 16.34 18.02
C VAL A 175 -8.14 15.61 16.73
N PHE A 176 -6.86 15.54 16.36
CA PHE A 176 -6.44 14.82 15.17
C PHE A 176 -6.61 13.30 15.32
N VAL A 177 -6.33 12.75 16.51
CA VAL A 177 -6.63 11.34 16.82
C VAL A 177 -8.13 11.06 16.77
N SER A 178 -8.98 11.96 17.29
CA SER A 178 -10.42 11.74 17.34
C SER A 178 -11.12 11.78 15.97
N THR A 179 -10.50 12.42 14.98
CA THR A 179 -10.95 12.42 13.58
C THR A 179 -10.36 11.26 12.78
N MET A 180 -9.06 10.98 12.95
CA MET A 180 -8.36 9.92 12.22
C MET A 180 -8.80 8.51 12.60
N GLN A 181 -8.94 8.20 13.90
CA GLN A 181 -9.20 6.83 14.34
C GLN A 181 -10.58 6.29 13.93
N PRO A 182 -11.70 7.03 14.06
CA PRO A 182 -13.01 6.51 13.67
C PRO A 182 -13.15 6.28 12.17
N ILE A 183 -12.59 7.18 11.35
CA ILE A 183 -12.70 7.04 9.89
C ILE A 183 -11.87 5.86 9.37
N HIS A 184 -10.66 5.67 9.89
CA HIS A 184 -9.81 4.55 9.50
C HIS A 184 -10.32 3.21 10.04
N LEU A 185 -11.15 3.21 11.09
CA LEU A 185 -11.84 2.01 11.56
C LEU A 185 -12.87 1.55 10.52
N ALA A 186 -13.64 2.48 9.95
CA ALA A 186 -14.58 2.20 8.88
C ALA A 186 -13.88 1.76 7.59
N ILE A 187 -12.80 2.46 7.20
CA ILE A 187 -11.96 2.10 6.05
C ILE A 187 -11.39 0.69 6.24
N GLY A 188 -10.89 0.36 7.44
CA GLY A 188 -10.31 -0.94 7.74
C GLY A 188 -11.31 -2.10 7.70
N LEU A 189 -12.56 -1.86 8.07
CA LEU A 189 -13.63 -2.84 7.90
C LEU A 189 -13.87 -3.12 6.40
N VAL A 190 -14.01 -2.07 5.59
CA VAL A 190 -14.24 -2.21 4.14
C VAL A 190 -13.05 -2.88 3.46
N GLU A 191 -11.82 -2.43 3.72
CA GLU A 191 -10.60 -3.05 3.22
C GLU A 191 -10.53 -4.53 3.62
N GLY A 192 -10.89 -4.85 4.86
CA GLY A 192 -10.91 -6.20 5.38
C GLY A 192 -11.83 -7.13 4.60
N LEU A 193 -13.03 -6.65 4.22
CA LEU A 193 -14.00 -7.39 3.41
C LEU A 193 -13.54 -7.55 1.96
N ILE A 194 -12.94 -6.52 1.36
CA ILE A 194 -12.36 -6.59 0.01
C ILE A 194 -11.20 -7.59 0.00
N THR A 195 -10.29 -7.47 0.96
CA THR A 195 -9.14 -8.38 1.14
C THR A 195 -9.62 -9.83 1.34
N ALA A 196 -10.63 -10.05 2.19
CA ALA A 196 -11.23 -11.36 2.39
C ALA A 196 -11.78 -11.96 1.10
N SER A 197 -12.46 -11.15 0.29
CA SER A 197 -13.07 -11.57 -0.98
C SER A 197 -12.01 -12.03 -1.97
N VAL A 198 -10.95 -11.24 -2.16
CA VAL A 198 -9.82 -11.59 -3.04
C VAL A 198 -9.10 -12.85 -2.54
N LEU A 199 -8.81 -12.93 -1.24
CA LEU A 199 -8.10 -14.08 -0.67
C LEU A 199 -8.93 -15.35 -0.67
N CYS A 200 -10.26 -15.26 -0.54
CA CYS A 200 -11.16 -16.39 -0.70
C CYS A 200 -11.23 -16.85 -2.15
N PHE A 201 -11.18 -15.95 -3.13
CA PHE A 201 -11.01 -16.32 -4.54
C PHE A 201 -9.68 -17.05 -4.76
N VAL A 202 -8.56 -16.51 -4.27
CA VAL A 202 -7.23 -17.15 -4.39
C VAL A 202 -7.23 -18.52 -3.73
N TYR A 203 -7.85 -18.67 -2.56
CA TYR A 203 -8.01 -19.96 -1.86
C TYR A 203 -8.81 -21.02 -2.65
N GLU A 204 -9.71 -20.60 -3.54
CA GLU A 204 -10.46 -21.52 -4.41
C GLU A 204 -9.73 -21.80 -5.72
N ALA A 205 -9.13 -20.77 -6.31
CA ALA A 205 -8.43 -20.85 -7.58
C ALA A 205 -7.10 -21.59 -7.44
N ARG A 206 -6.25 -21.15 -6.51
CA ARG A 206 -4.89 -21.65 -6.24
C ARG A 206 -4.47 -21.46 -4.78
N PRO A 207 -4.83 -22.39 -3.86
CA PRO A 207 -4.47 -22.30 -2.45
C PRO A 207 -2.97 -22.16 -2.18
N GLU A 208 -2.13 -22.74 -3.04
CA GLU A 208 -0.66 -22.68 -2.97
C GLU A 208 -0.08 -21.26 -3.06
N LEU A 209 -0.85 -20.30 -3.59
CA LEU A 209 -0.45 -18.88 -3.65
C LEU A 209 -0.58 -18.19 -2.30
N LEU A 210 -1.34 -18.74 -1.34
CA LEU A 210 -1.43 -18.15 -0.03
C LEU A 210 -0.14 -18.39 0.76
N TRP A 211 0.26 -17.41 1.55
CA TRP A 211 1.37 -17.57 2.46
C TRP A 211 1.02 -18.61 3.53
N LYS A 212 1.92 -19.60 3.67
CA LYS A 212 1.70 -20.87 4.40
C LYS A 212 0.63 -21.80 3.77
N GLY A 213 0.33 -21.62 2.49
CA GLY A 213 -0.58 -22.45 1.71
C GLY A 213 0.00 -23.78 1.21
N LYS A 214 1.32 -24.00 1.36
CA LYS A 214 1.99 -25.21 0.84
C LYS A 214 1.45 -26.50 1.46
N ASP A 215 1.23 -26.53 2.77
CA ASP A 215 0.69 -27.71 3.44
C ASP A 215 -0.77 -27.99 3.02
N ILE A 216 -1.51 -26.97 2.57
CA ILE A 216 -2.90 -27.10 2.09
C ILE A 216 -2.98 -27.58 0.65
N SER A 217 -1.97 -27.31 -0.18
CA SER A 217 -1.94 -27.81 -1.56
C SER A 217 -1.92 -29.34 -1.64
N LEU A 218 -1.54 -30.02 -0.55
CA LEU A 218 -1.61 -31.47 -0.41
C LEU A 218 -3.03 -31.98 -0.09
N GLU A 219 -3.90 -31.13 0.44
CA GLU A 219 -5.27 -31.47 0.86
C GLU A 219 -6.35 -30.94 -0.11
N LYS A 220 -6.03 -29.90 -0.89
CA LYS A 220 -6.98 -29.25 -1.82
C LYS A 220 -6.29 -28.83 -3.12
N GLU A 221 -6.68 -29.46 -4.22
CA GLU A 221 -6.28 -29.02 -5.56
C GLU A 221 -6.99 -27.71 -5.95
N GLY A 222 -6.23 -26.81 -6.59
CA GLY A 222 -6.75 -25.54 -7.08
C GLY A 222 -7.59 -25.71 -8.36
N LYS A 223 -8.74 -25.04 -8.41
CA LYS A 223 -9.70 -25.14 -9.53
C LYS A 223 -9.21 -24.53 -10.84
N VAL A 224 -8.23 -23.62 -10.80
CA VAL A 224 -7.79 -22.82 -11.94
C VAL A 224 -6.28 -22.85 -12.05
N SER A 225 -5.70 -23.03 -13.25
CA SER A 225 -4.25 -23.11 -13.43
C SER A 225 -3.48 -21.91 -12.83
N TYR A 226 -2.20 -22.09 -12.47
CA TYR A 226 -1.38 -21.00 -11.92
C TYR A 226 -1.34 -19.83 -12.91
N LYS A 227 -1.01 -20.12 -14.17
CA LYS A 227 -0.97 -19.13 -15.26
C LYS A 227 -2.31 -18.38 -15.39
N ASN A 228 -3.42 -19.11 -15.39
CA ASN A 228 -4.75 -18.50 -15.54
C ASN A 228 -5.11 -17.65 -14.32
N THR A 229 -4.72 -18.05 -13.11
CA THR A 229 -4.94 -17.25 -11.90
C THR A 229 -4.19 -15.93 -11.96
N ILE A 230 -2.92 -15.95 -12.41
CA ILE A 230 -2.14 -14.74 -12.63
C ILE A 230 -2.78 -13.84 -13.70
N ILE A 231 -3.24 -14.41 -14.82
CA ILE A 231 -3.93 -13.66 -15.88
C ILE A 231 -5.21 -13.02 -15.34
N ILE A 232 -6.00 -13.74 -14.54
CA ILE A 232 -7.23 -13.21 -13.95
C ILE A 232 -6.91 -12.03 -13.02
N LEU A 233 -5.89 -12.14 -12.17
CA LEU A 233 -5.48 -11.05 -11.28
C LEU A 233 -4.96 -9.84 -12.07
N ALA A 234 -4.18 -10.05 -13.13
CA ALA A 234 -3.70 -8.98 -14.00
C ALA A 234 -4.84 -8.29 -14.77
N ALA A 235 -5.80 -9.07 -15.28
CA ALA A 235 -6.99 -8.55 -15.94
C ALA A 235 -7.86 -7.77 -14.95
N ALA A 236 -8.05 -8.29 -13.73
CA ALA A 236 -8.76 -7.59 -12.67
C ALA A 236 -8.08 -6.27 -12.31
N ALA A 237 -6.75 -6.24 -12.17
CA ALA A 237 -5.99 -5.00 -11.95
C ALA A 237 -6.23 -3.97 -13.07
N SER A 238 -6.23 -4.42 -14.33
CA SER A 238 -6.47 -3.56 -15.50
C SER A 238 -7.90 -3.02 -15.54
N VAL A 239 -8.89 -3.85 -15.22
CA VAL A 239 -10.31 -3.44 -15.13
C VAL A 239 -10.53 -2.49 -13.97
N ILE A 240 -9.94 -2.76 -12.81
CA ILE A 240 -10.05 -1.89 -11.64
C ILE A 240 -9.43 -0.53 -11.95
N GLY A 241 -8.17 -0.51 -12.40
CA GLY A 241 -7.44 0.74 -12.65
C GLY A 241 -7.93 1.51 -13.87
N GLY A 242 -8.42 0.82 -14.91
CA GLY A 242 -8.86 1.46 -16.15
C GLY A 242 -10.35 1.79 -16.21
N LEU A 243 -11.21 1.05 -15.52
CA LEU A 243 -12.67 1.23 -15.61
C LEU A 243 -13.30 1.59 -14.27
N LEU A 244 -13.03 0.82 -13.21
CA LEU A 244 -13.68 1.04 -11.92
C LEU A 244 -13.14 2.29 -11.20
N SER A 245 -11.91 2.70 -11.48
CA SER A 245 -11.31 3.95 -10.96
C SER A 245 -12.07 5.19 -11.37
N LEU A 246 -12.79 5.15 -12.49
CA LEU A 246 -13.67 6.24 -12.94
C LEU A 246 -14.88 6.44 -12.03
N MET A 247 -15.20 5.45 -11.20
CA MET A 247 -16.27 5.52 -10.21
C MET A 247 -15.75 5.85 -8.81
N ALA A 248 -14.46 6.17 -8.66
CA ALA A 248 -13.88 6.55 -7.38
C ALA A 248 -14.51 7.85 -6.85
N SER A 249 -14.72 7.88 -5.55
CA SER A 249 -15.25 9.03 -4.82
C SER A 249 -14.28 10.21 -4.92
N SER A 250 -14.82 11.40 -5.22
CA SER A 250 -14.07 12.66 -5.24
C SER A 250 -13.99 13.36 -3.87
N HIS A 251 -14.63 12.81 -2.83
CA HIS A 251 -14.48 13.31 -1.46
C HIS A 251 -13.04 13.14 -0.95
N PRO A 252 -12.56 14.04 -0.07
CA PRO A 252 -11.23 13.95 0.51
C PRO A 252 -11.03 12.63 1.24
N ASP A 253 -9.80 12.10 1.19
CA ASP A 253 -9.47 10.86 1.86
C ASP A 253 -9.57 11.02 3.40
N GLY A 254 -9.49 9.92 4.16
CA GLY A 254 -9.64 9.97 5.62
C GLY A 254 -8.64 10.88 6.34
N LEU A 255 -7.44 11.10 5.78
CA LEU A 255 -6.44 12.01 6.32
C LEU A 255 -6.76 13.45 5.92
N GLU A 256 -6.97 13.72 4.63
CA GLU A 256 -7.33 15.04 4.09
C GLU A 256 -8.59 15.57 4.76
N TRP A 257 -9.63 14.73 4.90
CA TRP A 257 -10.87 15.08 5.59
C TRP A 257 -10.62 15.46 7.05
N SER A 258 -9.71 14.75 7.73
CA SER A 258 -9.36 15.06 9.12
C SER A 258 -8.64 16.40 9.23
N ILE A 259 -7.75 16.72 8.28
CA ILE A 259 -7.06 18.02 8.21
C ILE A 259 -8.06 19.13 7.91
N GLU A 260 -8.93 18.95 6.92
CA GLU A 260 -9.97 19.91 6.55
C GLU A 260 -10.90 20.23 7.73
N LYS A 261 -11.29 19.21 8.51
CA LYS A 261 -12.13 19.40 9.70
C LYS A 261 -11.48 20.20 10.81
N ILE A 262 -10.16 20.19 10.90
CA ILE A 262 -9.42 20.81 12.01
C ILE A 262 -8.85 22.17 11.61
N ALA A 263 -8.22 22.25 10.44
CA ALA A 263 -7.51 23.43 9.94
C ALA A 263 -8.34 24.27 8.96
N GLY A 264 -9.45 23.74 8.41
CA GLY A 264 -10.27 24.44 7.42
C GLY A 264 -9.72 24.40 5.99
N SER A 265 -8.65 23.65 5.75
CA SER A 265 -8.04 23.38 4.44
C SER A 265 -7.64 21.92 4.35
N THR A 266 -7.60 21.35 3.14
CA THR A 266 -7.11 19.98 2.91
C THR A 266 -5.59 19.89 2.98
N GLU A 267 -4.89 21.00 2.77
CA GLU A 267 -3.44 21.12 2.79
C GLU A 267 -2.96 22.08 3.87
N LEU A 268 -1.77 21.81 4.41
CA LEU A 268 -1.07 22.72 5.30
C LEU A 268 0.11 23.35 4.57
N ALA A 269 0.37 24.62 4.85
CA ALA A 269 1.56 25.29 4.36
C ALA A 269 2.80 24.74 5.07
N SER A 270 3.88 24.57 4.32
CA SER A 270 5.21 24.28 4.87
C SER A 270 6.26 25.10 4.15
N SER A 271 7.34 25.45 4.83
CA SER A 271 8.40 26.30 4.28
C SER A 271 9.76 25.84 4.76
N GLY A 272 10.75 25.92 3.88
CA GLY A 272 12.14 25.59 4.19
C GLY A 272 12.79 24.74 3.11
N ILE A 273 14.12 24.73 3.11
CA ILE A 273 14.95 24.15 2.05
C ILE A 273 14.59 22.69 1.74
N ALA A 274 14.28 21.88 2.76
CA ALA A 274 13.92 20.48 2.58
C ALA A 274 12.57 20.31 1.86
N TYR A 275 11.58 21.12 2.20
CA TYR A 275 10.24 21.11 1.59
C TYR A 275 10.31 21.59 0.14
N GLU A 276 11.00 22.71 -0.11
CA GLU A 276 11.19 23.25 -1.47
C GLU A 276 11.96 22.27 -2.38
N ALA A 277 12.97 21.58 -1.83
CA ALA A 277 13.71 20.56 -2.58
C ALA A 277 12.82 19.36 -2.93
N ALA A 278 12.00 18.89 -1.97
CA ALA A 278 11.05 17.81 -2.20
C ALA A 278 10.00 18.19 -3.24
N GLU A 279 9.38 19.37 -3.11
CA GLU A 279 8.42 19.92 -4.05
C GLU A 279 9.02 20.04 -5.46
N LYS A 280 10.25 20.55 -5.58
CA LYS A 280 10.94 20.66 -6.88
C LYS A 280 11.17 19.30 -7.53
N ILE A 281 11.60 18.29 -6.76
CA ILE A 281 11.80 16.94 -7.29
C ILE A 281 10.46 16.39 -7.76
N GLN A 282 9.42 16.48 -6.93
CA GLN A 282 8.10 15.95 -7.23
C GLN A 282 7.46 16.67 -8.42
N GLY A 283 7.61 17.98 -8.56
CA GLY A 283 7.12 18.75 -9.70
C GLY A 283 7.74 18.32 -11.04
N ILE A 284 8.99 17.86 -11.02
CA ILE A 284 9.70 17.30 -12.19
C ILE A 284 9.27 15.86 -12.47
N THR A 285 9.15 15.02 -11.43
CA THR A 285 8.89 13.58 -11.61
C THR A 285 7.42 13.25 -11.80
N ALA A 286 6.50 14.01 -11.19
CA ALA A 286 5.08 13.76 -11.25
C ALA A 286 4.60 13.93 -12.69
N LEU A 287 4.26 12.84 -13.36
CA LEU A 287 3.76 12.85 -14.72
C LEU A 287 2.25 13.09 -14.74
N PHE A 288 1.55 12.51 -13.76
CA PHE A 288 0.09 12.51 -13.63
C PHE A 288 -0.32 12.85 -12.19
N PRO A 289 -0.04 14.07 -11.69
CA PRO A 289 -0.43 14.46 -10.34
C PRO A 289 -1.93 14.23 -10.12
N ASP A 290 -2.29 13.69 -8.96
CA ASP A 290 -3.66 13.31 -8.58
C ASP A 290 -4.34 12.42 -9.61
N TYR A 291 -3.54 11.55 -10.24
CA TYR A 291 -3.96 10.58 -11.24
C TYR A 291 -4.59 11.20 -12.49
N SER A 292 -4.31 12.48 -12.77
CA SER A 292 -4.87 13.22 -13.91
C SER A 292 -3.80 13.75 -14.85
N PHE A 293 -4.18 14.11 -16.09
CA PHE A 293 -3.24 14.79 -17.00
C PHE A 293 -2.97 16.21 -16.50
N LYS A 294 -1.70 16.64 -16.50
CA LYS A 294 -1.34 18.01 -16.09
C LYS A 294 -2.17 19.05 -16.83
N GLY A 295 -2.89 19.89 -16.09
CA GLY A 295 -3.75 20.94 -16.66
C GLY A 295 -5.05 20.44 -17.29
N SER A 296 -5.50 19.21 -17.00
CA SER A 296 -6.73 18.63 -17.53
C SER A 296 -7.46 17.79 -16.49
N GLU A 297 -8.76 18.06 -16.28
CA GLU A 297 -9.67 17.28 -15.43
C GLU A 297 -10.35 16.11 -16.19
N SER A 298 -9.77 15.67 -17.32
CA SER A 298 -10.35 14.59 -18.11
C SER A 298 -10.38 13.26 -17.36
N ILE A 299 -11.55 12.61 -17.35
CA ILE A 299 -11.78 11.26 -16.81
C ILE A 299 -10.85 10.22 -17.48
N LEU A 300 -10.41 10.47 -18.72
CA LEU A 300 -9.42 9.62 -19.40
C LEU A 300 -8.06 9.61 -18.69
N GLY A 301 -7.72 10.68 -17.95
CA GLY A 301 -6.52 10.77 -17.13
C GLY A 301 -6.51 9.69 -16.05
N THR A 302 -7.59 9.58 -15.27
CA THR A 302 -7.70 8.57 -14.19
C THR A 302 -7.61 7.14 -14.72
N SER A 303 -8.31 6.84 -15.82
CA SER A 303 -8.26 5.54 -16.48
C SER A 303 -6.84 5.20 -16.96
N PHE A 304 -6.18 6.15 -17.64
CA PHE A 304 -4.83 5.98 -18.13
C PHE A 304 -3.84 5.79 -16.98
N SER A 305 -3.93 6.62 -15.93
CA SER A 305 -3.11 6.55 -14.73
C SER A 305 -3.18 5.20 -14.04
N GLY A 306 -4.37 4.58 -13.96
CA GLY A 306 -4.52 3.25 -13.37
C GLY A 306 -3.82 2.14 -14.16
N ILE A 307 -3.95 2.15 -15.49
CA ILE A 307 -3.26 1.17 -16.34
C ILE A 307 -1.75 1.42 -16.35
N PHE A 308 -1.35 2.67 -16.58
CA PHE A 308 0.04 3.08 -16.67
C PHE A 308 0.80 2.84 -15.36
N GLY A 309 0.22 3.26 -14.23
CA GLY A 309 0.83 3.06 -12.92
C GLY A 309 0.96 1.58 -12.55
N GLY A 310 -0.05 0.76 -12.87
CA GLY A 310 0.04 -0.70 -12.71
C GLY A 310 1.19 -1.31 -13.52
N ILE A 311 1.37 -0.89 -14.78
CA ILE A 311 2.49 -1.30 -15.62
C ILE A 311 3.82 -0.81 -15.03
N ALA A 312 3.88 0.45 -14.56
CA ALA A 312 5.07 1.02 -13.95
C ALA A 312 5.51 0.23 -12.70
N VAL A 313 4.56 -0.21 -11.87
CA VAL A 313 4.83 -1.08 -10.72
C VAL A 313 5.41 -2.43 -11.17
N ILE A 314 4.83 -3.07 -12.20
CA ILE A 314 5.36 -4.34 -12.74
C ILE A 314 6.80 -4.14 -13.23
N VAL A 315 7.05 -3.10 -14.02
CA VAL A 315 8.38 -2.78 -14.55
C VAL A 315 9.36 -2.54 -13.41
N LEU A 316 8.97 -1.77 -12.39
CA LEU A 316 9.80 -1.50 -11.22
C LEU A 316 10.18 -2.78 -10.47
N CYS A 317 9.22 -3.70 -10.25
CA CYS A 317 9.50 -4.98 -9.62
C CYS A 317 10.49 -5.82 -10.44
N ILE A 318 10.33 -5.87 -11.76
CA ILE A 318 11.22 -6.60 -12.67
C ILE A 318 12.62 -6.00 -12.65
N VAL A 319 12.75 -4.68 -12.83
CA VAL A 319 14.04 -3.97 -12.85
C VAL A 319 14.76 -4.12 -11.52
N SER A 320 14.06 -3.93 -10.40
CA SER A 320 14.63 -4.09 -9.06
C SER A 320 15.16 -5.50 -8.83
N CYS A 321 14.47 -6.51 -9.34
CA CYS A 321 14.94 -7.90 -9.29
C CYS A 321 16.21 -8.11 -10.13
N TYR A 322 16.25 -7.61 -11.37
CA TYR A 322 17.44 -7.75 -12.22
C TYR A 322 18.65 -7.06 -11.60
N LEU A 323 18.48 -5.85 -11.06
CA LEU A 323 19.54 -5.14 -10.35
C LEU A 323 20.01 -5.94 -9.13
N PHE A 324 19.08 -6.46 -8.32
CA PHE A 324 19.43 -7.26 -7.15
C PHE A 324 20.27 -8.49 -7.51
N ASN A 325 19.88 -9.23 -8.56
CA ASN A 325 20.63 -10.40 -9.02
C ASN A 325 21.99 -10.03 -9.61
N PHE A 326 22.08 -8.91 -10.33
CA PHE A 326 23.35 -8.42 -10.88
C PHE A 326 24.35 -8.07 -9.78
N PHE A 327 23.93 -7.39 -8.71
CA PHE A 327 24.82 -7.06 -7.60
C PHE A 327 25.19 -8.27 -6.73
N LYS A 328 24.27 -9.22 -6.55
CA LYS A 328 24.56 -10.47 -5.85
C LYS A 328 25.59 -11.33 -6.60
N GLY A 329 25.47 -11.44 -7.92
CA GLY A 329 26.41 -12.18 -8.75
C GLY A 329 27.82 -11.56 -8.80
N LYS A 330 27.96 -10.28 -8.45
CA LYS A 330 29.28 -9.65 -8.25
C LYS A 330 29.89 -10.01 -6.88
N SER A 331 29.10 -10.02 -5.80
CA SER A 331 29.62 -10.34 -4.46
C SER A 331 29.95 -11.82 -4.24
N GLU A 332 29.42 -12.73 -5.06
CA GLU A 332 29.77 -14.17 -5.02
C GLU A 332 31.03 -14.50 -5.85
N ASN A 333 31.51 -13.55 -6.68
CA ASN A 333 32.69 -13.69 -7.54
C ASN A 333 33.92 -12.88 -7.04
N GLU A 334 33.80 -12.23 -5.88
CA GLU A 334 34.89 -11.57 -5.13
C GLU A 334 35.23 -12.39 -3.87
#